data_AF-A0A967E8B9-F1
#
_entry.id   AF-A0A967E8B9-F1
#
_cell.length_a   1.000
_cell.length_b   1.000
_cell.length_c   1.000
_cell.angle_alpha   90.00
_cell.angle_beta   90.00
_cell.angle_gamma   90.00
#
_symmetry.space_group_name_H-M   'P 1'
#
loop_
_entity.id
_entity.type
_entity.pdbx_description
1 polymer ?
#
loop_
_entity_poly.entity_id
_entity_poly.type
_entity_poly.pdbx_seq_one_letter_code
_entity_poly.pdbx_strand_id
1 'polypeptide(L)'
;MRKAGRVATSGRINTRIDAGLKKKVVKVFERLGLTEAEAIRLFYAQVDLYQGIPFPLMILNVHTRDAFEEAKHPEQLPSFKNFRVLRSRMGT
;
A
#
# COMPACT_ATOMS: atom_id res chain seq x y z
N MET A 1 4.28 10.90 -39.11
CA MET A 1 3.17 10.25 -38.37
C MET A 1 3.07 10.92 -36.99
N ARG A 2 1.95 11.59 -36.69
CA ARG A 2 1.79 12.38 -35.46
C ARG A 2 1.68 11.44 -34.25
N LYS A 3 2.58 11.53 -33.27
CA LYS A 3 2.36 10.93 -31.96
C LYS A 3 1.17 11.65 -31.32
N ALA A 4 0.05 10.94 -31.20
CA ALA A 4 -1.10 11.41 -30.45
C ALA A 4 -0.64 11.72 -29.01
N GLY A 5 -0.79 12.97 -28.60
CA GLY A 5 -0.62 13.36 -27.20
C GLY A 5 -1.53 12.50 -26.34
N ARG A 6 -0.95 11.88 -25.30
CA ARG A 6 -1.68 11.05 -24.36
C ARG A 6 -2.74 11.93 -23.69
N VAL A 7 -3.99 11.77 -24.07
CA VAL A 7 -5.12 12.42 -23.39
C VAL A 7 -5.09 11.94 -21.95
N ALA A 8 -4.99 12.88 -21.01
CA ALA A 8 -5.13 12.56 -19.59
C ALA A 8 -6.60 12.18 -19.35
N THR A 9 -6.90 10.89 -19.42
CA THR A 9 -8.25 10.40 -19.18
C THR A 9 -8.55 10.51 -17.69
N SER A 10 -9.46 11.40 -17.31
CA SER A 10 -9.90 11.53 -15.92
C SER A 10 -10.68 10.27 -15.50
N GLY A 11 -10.23 9.58 -14.44
CA GLY A 11 -10.98 8.50 -13.78
C GLY A 11 -11.92 9.04 -12.70
N ARG A 12 -13.05 8.36 -12.46
CA ARG A 12 -13.97 8.66 -11.34
C ARG A 12 -13.86 7.58 -10.27
N ILE A 13 -13.87 7.97 -9.00
CA ILE A 13 -13.89 7.08 -7.85
C ILE A 13 -15.22 7.26 -7.13
N ASN A 14 -15.99 6.18 -7.01
CA ASN A 14 -17.26 6.14 -6.27
C ASN A 14 -17.21 4.98 -5.28
N THR A 15 -17.33 5.25 -3.99
CA THR A 15 -17.29 4.23 -2.93
C THR A 15 -18.37 4.50 -1.87
N ARG A 16 -18.83 3.44 -1.22
CA ARG A 16 -19.70 3.56 -0.03
C ARG A 16 -18.83 3.74 1.21
N ILE A 17 -19.26 4.64 2.08
CA ILE A 17 -18.61 4.94 3.37
C ILE A 17 -19.68 5.14 4.43
N ASP A 18 -19.35 4.84 5.68
CA ASP A 18 -20.20 5.18 6.82
C ASP A 18 -20.48 6.70 6.85
N ALA A 19 -21.76 7.05 7.01
CA ALA A 19 -22.19 8.44 7.00
C ALA A 19 -21.65 9.22 8.21
N GLY A 20 -21.50 8.57 9.36
CA GLY A 20 -20.90 9.16 10.56
C GLY A 20 -19.42 9.48 10.36
N LEU A 21 -18.68 8.54 9.79
CA LEU A 21 -17.26 8.70 9.44
C LEU A 21 -17.06 9.85 8.44
N LYS A 22 -17.83 9.88 7.35
CA LYS A 22 -17.77 10.98 6.36
C LYS A 22 -17.98 12.34 7.02
N LYS A 23 -19.02 12.50 7.84
CA LYS A 23 -19.31 13.77 8.54
C LYS A 23 -18.16 14.20 9.45
N LYS A 24 -17.50 13.27 10.14
CA LYS A 24 -16.36 13.58 11.02
C LYS A 24 -15.13 14.00 10.21
N VAL A 25 -14.79 13.27 9.15
CA VAL A 25 -13.60 13.51 8.33
C VAL A 25 -13.72 14.79 7.49
N VAL A 26 -14.90 15.11 6.96
CA VAL A 26 -15.13 16.37 6.22
C VAL A 26 -14.77 17.59 7.07
N LYS A 27 -15.15 17.60 8.36
CA LYS A 27 -14.77 18.68 9.28
C LYS A 27 -13.26 18.80 9.49
N VAL A 28 -12.53 17.69 9.40
CA VAL A 28 -11.06 17.71 9.49
C VAL A 28 -10.48 18.31 8.21
N PHE A 29 -10.96 17.91 7.04
CA PHE A 29 -10.51 18.46 5.77
C PHE A 29 -10.82 19.96 5.65
N GLU A 30 -12.00 20.42 6.09
CA GLU A 30 -12.35 21.84 6.14
C GLU A 30 -11.36 22.66 6.97
N ARG A 31 -10.95 22.15 8.15
CA ARG A 31 -9.94 22.80 8.99
C ARG A 31 -8.55 22.84 8.34
N LEU A 32 -8.25 21.87 7.47
CA LEU A 32 -7.02 21.80 6.70
C LEU A 32 -7.09 22.58 5.38
N GLY A 33 -8.24 23.16 5.03
CA GLY A 33 -8.45 23.85 3.75
C GLY A 33 -8.47 22.92 2.55
N LEU A 34 -8.85 21.65 2.74
CA LEU A 34 -8.89 20.63 1.70
C LEU A 34 -10.33 20.23 1.38
N THR A 35 -10.61 20.02 0.09
CA THR A 35 -11.80 19.30 -0.34
C THR A 35 -11.61 17.79 -0.16
N GLU A 36 -12.71 17.03 -0.04
CA GLU A 36 -12.66 15.56 0.00
C GLU A 36 -11.91 15.00 -1.22
N ALA A 37 -12.13 15.57 -2.40
CA ALA A 37 -11.51 15.11 -3.64
C ALA A 37 -9.99 15.37 -3.66
N GLU A 38 -9.52 16.48 -3.09
CA GLU A 38 -8.09 16.75 -2.94
C GLU A 38 -7.44 15.79 -1.97
N ALA A 39 -8.06 15.55 -0.82
CA ALA A 39 -7.55 14.60 0.17
C ALA A 39 -7.42 13.19 -0.41
N ILE A 40 -8.43 12.72 -1.17
CA ILE A 40 -8.35 11.42 -1.85
C ILE A 40 -7.27 11.42 -2.94
N ARG A 41 -7.12 12.50 -3.73
CA ARG A 41 -6.03 12.58 -4.72
C ARG A 41 -4.65 12.54 -4.06
N LEU A 42 -4.47 13.23 -2.93
CA LEU A 42 -3.23 13.18 -2.16
C LEU A 42 -2.94 11.77 -1.66
N PHE A 43 -3.95 11.05 -1.15
CA PHE A 43 -3.79 9.64 -0.76
C PHE A 43 -3.26 8.77 -1.92
N TYR A 44 -3.87 8.86 -3.11
CA TYR A 44 -3.39 8.10 -4.28
C TYR A 44 -1.98 8.50 -4.70
N ALA A 45 -1.64 9.80 -4.67
CA ALA A 45 -0.30 10.27 -4.98
C ALA A 45 0.74 9.74 -3.98
N GLN A 46 0.38 9.65 -2.70
CA GLN A 46 1.27 9.05 -1.69
C GLN A 46 1.42 7.54 -1.90
N VAL A 47 0.34 6.83 -2.25
CA VAL A 47 0.41 5.39 -2.58
C VAL A 47 1.35 5.14 -3.76
N ASP A 48 1.22 5.93 -4.82
CA ASP A 48 2.06 5.85 -6.00
C ASP A 48 3.52 6.22 -5.69
N LEU A 49 3.75 7.28 -4.91
CA LEU A 49 5.09 7.72 -4.56
C LEU A 49 5.86 6.67 -3.75
N TYR A 50 5.21 6.05 -2.76
CA TYR A 50 5.85 5.10 -1.85
C TYR A 50 5.68 3.64 -2.24
N GLN A 51 4.95 3.35 -3.32
CA GLN A 51 4.60 2.00 -3.74
C GLN A 51 4.03 1.17 -2.56
N GLY A 52 3.18 1.81 -1.74
CA GLY A 52 2.74 1.27 -0.45
C GLY A 52 1.62 2.08 0.19
N ILE A 53 1.16 1.65 1.35
CA ILE A 53 0.10 2.36 2.08
C ILE A 53 0.69 3.52 2.88
N PRO A 54 0.18 4.76 2.74
CA PRO A 54 0.78 5.97 3.31
C PRO A 54 0.38 6.20 4.77
N PHE A 55 0.41 5.15 5.56
CA PHE A 55 0.28 5.17 7.02
C PHE A 55 0.82 3.86 7.58
N PRO A 56 1.33 3.86 8.82
CA PRO A 56 1.87 2.66 9.44
C PRO A 56 0.81 1.57 9.58
N LEU A 57 1.11 0.38 9.04
CA LEU A 57 0.29 -0.82 9.24
C LEU A 57 0.73 -1.51 10.53
N MET A 58 0.00 -1.26 11.62
CA MET A 58 0.35 -1.82 12.94
C MET A 58 -0.08 -3.29 13.11
N ILE A 59 -1.06 -3.76 12.33
CA ILE A 59 -1.55 -5.14 12.41
C ILE A 59 -0.93 -5.94 11.29
N LEU A 60 -0.05 -6.86 11.66
CA LEU A 60 0.52 -7.85 10.75
C LEU A 60 -0.56 -8.83 10.30
N ASN A 61 -0.56 -9.17 9.01
CA ASN A 61 -1.35 -10.30 8.52
C ASN A 61 -0.80 -11.61 9.11
N VAL A 62 -1.60 -12.67 9.03
CA VAL A 62 -1.28 -13.98 9.62
C VAL A 62 0.06 -14.50 9.11
N HIS A 63 0.29 -14.48 7.79
CA HIS A 63 1.54 -14.95 7.19
C HIS A 63 2.78 -14.20 7.68
N THR A 64 2.68 -12.88 7.83
CA THR A 64 3.79 -12.05 8.31
C THR A 64 4.07 -12.35 9.78
N ARG A 65 3.02 -12.54 10.58
CA ARG A 65 3.16 -12.95 11.98
C ARG A 65 3.84 -14.30 12.10
N ASP A 66 3.37 -15.29 11.33
CA ASP A 66 3.93 -16.65 11.35
C ASP A 66 5.40 -16.64 10.92
N ALA A 67 5.75 -15.87 9.87
CA ALA A 67 7.13 -15.70 9.44
C ALA A 67 8.02 -15.05 10.53
N PHE A 68 7.49 -14.09 11.29
CA PHE A 68 8.21 -13.53 12.43
C PHE A 68 8.39 -14.53 13.57
N GLU A 69 7.41 -15.39 13.85
CA GLU A 69 7.56 -16.46 14.84
C GLU A 69 8.58 -17.51 14.38
N GLU A 70 8.54 -17.92 13.10
CA GLU A 70 9.53 -18.83 12.51
C GLU A 70 10.95 -18.25 12.60
N ALA A 71 11.10 -16.94 12.36
CA ALA A 71 12.38 -16.24 12.46
C ALA A 71 12.97 -16.22 13.89
N LYS A 72 12.15 -16.40 14.95
CA LYS A 72 12.65 -16.55 16.33
C LYS A 72 13.31 -17.90 16.58
N HIS A 73 13.09 -18.86 15.69
CA HIS A 73 13.59 -20.23 15.76
C HIS A 73 14.52 -20.53 14.56
N PRO A 74 15.67 -19.85 14.45
CA PRO A 74 16.56 -19.98 13.29
C PRO A 74 17.10 -21.40 13.09
N GLU A 75 17.11 -22.23 14.14
CA GLU A 75 17.48 -23.65 14.07
C GLU A 75 16.52 -24.49 13.22
N GLN A 76 15.28 -24.03 13.03
CA GLN A 76 14.26 -24.68 12.20
C GLN A 76 14.32 -24.22 10.74
N LEU A 77 15.09 -23.16 10.46
CA LEU A 77 15.22 -22.59 9.13
C LEU A 77 16.28 -23.33 8.28
N PRO A 78 16.01 -23.56 6.98
CA PRO A 78 17.00 -24.15 6.09
C PRO A 78 18.18 -23.20 5.88
N SER A 79 19.40 -23.70 6.13
CA SER A 79 20.63 -22.99 5.81
C SER A 79 21.12 -23.32 4.39
N PHE A 80 21.69 -22.32 3.72
CA PHE A 80 22.21 -22.43 2.37
C PHE A 80 23.65 -21.95 2.30
N LYS A 81 24.51 -22.74 1.64
CA LYS A 81 25.95 -22.43 1.53
C LYS A 81 26.23 -21.13 0.77
N ASN A 82 25.38 -20.77 -0.20
CA ASN A 82 25.51 -19.55 -0.98
C ASN A 82 24.19 -19.22 -1.70
N PHE A 83 24.14 -18.00 -2.24
CA PHE A 83 22.97 -17.48 -2.94
C PHE A 83 22.54 -18.32 -4.16
N ARG A 84 23.48 -18.99 -4.85
CA ARG A 84 23.16 -19.83 -6.02
C ARG A 84 22.30 -21.03 -5.63
N VAL A 85 22.65 -21.71 -4.52
CA VAL A 85 21.89 -22.86 -4.02
C VAL A 85 20.48 -22.45 -3.58
N LEU A 86 20.36 -21.32 -2.86
CA LEU A 86 19.05 -20.78 -2.47
C LEU A 86 18.17 -20.52 -3.70
N ARG A 87 18.72 -19.83 -4.70
CA ARG A 87 17.99 -19.45 -5.92
C ARG A 87 17.47 -20.69 -6.68
N SER A 88 18.29 -21.72 -6.86
CA SER A 88 17.88 -22.98 -7.50
C SER A 88 16.73 -23.69 -6.78
N ARG A 89 16.62 -23.55 -5.45
CA ARG A 89 15.51 -24.11 -4.67
C ARG A 89 14.23 -23.28 -4.77
N MET A 90 14.36 -21.96 -4.87
CA MET A 90 13.23 -21.02 -4.91
C MET A 90 12.61 -20.86 -6.31
N GLY A 91 13.24 -21.39 -7.37
CA GLY A 91 12.73 -21.30 -8.74
C GLY A 91 12.73 -19.87 -9.30
N THR A 92 13.67 -19.03 -8.84
CA THR A 92 13.86 -17.62 -9.26
C THR A 92 15.23 -17.37 -9.86
#